data_AF-A0A3N5HP86-F1
#
_entry.id   AF-A0A3N5HP86-F1
#
_cell.length_a   1.000
_cell.length_b   1.000
_cell.length_c   1.000
_cell.angle_alpha   90.00
_cell.angle_beta   90.00
_cell.angle_gamma   90.00
#
_symmetry.space_group_name_H-M   'P 1'
#
loop_
_entity.id
_entity.type
_entity.pdbx_description
1 polymer ?
#
loop_
_entity_poly.entity_id
_entity_poly.type
_entity_poly.pdbx_seq_one_letter_code
_entity_poly.pdbx_strand_id
1 'polypeptide(L)'
;MKYMILHADGMADHPREELGGRTPLQAASTPHLDRLAQGGELGLLAATPESVRQGSGLMGTAILGYDPKKYYQGPGPLEAASLGVAVGEHDVVYRCTMVTLRSDAQSGGKGGLNEIKKLGPHVVMDDATAGLISTEEARELIEAVNEQLGSEMIQFYPGLGHRHLMVWVNGKSRAVCTDPQLLAGRPITDALPTGDGSDILWKLMDASFQILRDHPLNDERLDAGQKPANCLWLWGQGRAVLWPSLSERLKMSGVVVSQSDVHRGLGIMAGLEAVDGARLAGVDLRTQAAVALEELKTKDFAYVHVELPDEVIYGLDVPAKVKSIEAVDRELVGPLLEGLAQLGSYRIVAVCDWGNAPHGQAAEGPAFFAYRDSAAVLAAGAGRRFTEADARASTVPPRDATKFVVRLFAKGS
;
A
#
# COMPACT_ATOMS: atom_id res chain seq x y z
N MET A 1 4.73 12.52 -27.08
CA MET A 1 5.18 11.29 -26.40
C MET A 1 4.48 11.21 -25.06
N LYS A 2 3.97 10.04 -24.66
CA LYS A 2 3.29 9.81 -23.38
C LYS A 2 4.17 9.01 -22.42
N TYR A 3 3.95 9.15 -21.12
CA TYR A 3 4.75 8.47 -20.10
C TYR A 3 3.84 7.78 -19.09
N MET A 4 4.22 6.58 -18.68
CA MET A 4 3.47 5.81 -17.69
C MET A 4 4.39 5.12 -16.69
N ILE A 5 4.05 5.24 -15.42
CA ILE A 5 4.48 4.32 -14.38
C ILE A 5 3.29 3.44 -14.06
N LEU A 6 3.43 2.13 -14.30
CA LEU A 6 2.53 1.11 -13.77
C LEU A 6 3.20 0.53 -12.53
N HIS A 7 2.68 0.84 -11.35
CA HIS A 7 3.14 0.28 -10.08
C HIS A 7 2.18 -0.82 -9.65
N ALA A 8 2.63 -2.07 -9.74
CA ALA A 8 1.84 -3.24 -9.42
C ALA A 8 2.33 -3.87 -8.11
N ASP A 9 1.63 -3.52 -7.04
CA ASP A 9 1.97 -3.85 -5.67
C ASP A 9 1.46 -5.26 -5.27
N GLY A 10 2.20 -5.96 -4.42
CA GLY A 10 1.79 -7.24 -3.82
C GLY A 10 1.77 -8.47 -4.76
N MET A 11 2.21 -8.35 -6.01
CA MET A 11 2.30 -9.50 -6.93
C MET A 11 3.54 -10.37 -6.68
N ALA A 12 4.62 -9.78 -6.15
CA ALA A 12 5.81 -10.54 -5.77
C ALA A 12 5.50 -11.43 -4.54
N ASP A 13 6.13 -12.60 -4.47
CA ASP A 13 5.95 -13.52 -3.35
C ASP A 13 7.15 -14.47 -3.21
N HIS A 14 7.12 -15.26 -2.15
CA HIS A 14 8.01 -16.37 -1.95
C HIS A 14 7.61 -17.58 -2.82
N PRO A 15 8.59 -18.44 -3.18
CA PRO A 15 8.32 -19.74 -3.75
C PRO A 15 7.35 -20.56 -2.89
N ARG A 16 6.36 -21.19 -3.52
CA ARG A 16 5.37 -22.05 -2.85
C ARG A 16 5.60 -23.51 -3.23
N GLU A 17 5.56 -24.41 -2.25
CA GLU A 17 5.69 -25.86 -2.47
C GLU A 17 4.61 -26.38 -3.42
N GLU A 18 3.37 -25.93 -3.23
CA GLU A 18 2.19 -26.25 -4.05
C GLU A 18 2.34 -25.85 -5.52
N LEU A 19 3.23 -24.90 -5.84
CA LEU A 19 3.54 -24.46 -7.20
C LEU A 19 4.79 -25.13 -7.78
N GLY A 20 5.33 -26.14 -7.09
CA GLY A 20 6.57 -26.83 -7.47
C GLY A 20 7.81 -25.97 -7.23
N GLY A 21 7.82 -25.14 -6.19
CA GLY A 21 8.93 -24.24 -5.87
C GLY A 21 8.97 -22.97 -6.72
N ARG A 22 7.86 -22.61 -7.39
CA ARG A 22 7.69 -21.35 -8.13
C ARG A 22 6.97 -20.32 -7.26
N THR A 23 7.20 -19.03 -7.53
CA THR A 23 6.36 -17.94 -7.00
C THR A 23 4.99 -17.93 -7.73
N PRO A 24 3.94 -17.33 -7.16
CA PRO A 24 2.67 -17.10 -7.84
C PRO A 24 2.84 -16.35 -9.16
N LEU A 25 3.72 -15.34 -9.20
CA LEU A 25 4.02 -14.58 -10.42
C LEU A 25 4.70 -15.45 -11.50
N GLN A 26 5.60 -16.36 -11.11
CA GLN A 26 6.18 -17.34 -12.05
C GLN A 26 5.15 -18.35 -12.57
N ALA A 27 4.17 -18.72 -11.76
CA ALA A 27 3.12 -19.67 -12.13
C ALA A 27 2.03 -19.05 -13.01
N ALA A 28 1.73 -17.76 -12.82
CA ALA A 28 0.72 -17.02 -13.56
C ALA A 28 1.07 -16.87 -15.06
N SER A 29 0.05 -16.93 -15.92
CA SER A 29 0.15 -16.56 -17.32
C SER A 29 0.08 -15.03 -17.50
N THR A 30 1.25 -14.39 -17.68
CA THR A 30 1.40 -12.93 -17.78
C THR A 30 1.98 -12.44 -19.11
N PRO A 31 1.36 -12.76 -20.26
CA PRO A 31 1.94 -12.46 -21.59
C PRO A 31 2.18 -10.97 -21.85
N HIS A 32 1.43 -10.06 -21.22
CA HIS A 32 1.58 -8.62 -21.47
C HIS A 32 2.77 -8.03 -20.69
N LEU A 33 2.94 -8.39 -19.42
CA LEU A 33 4.13 -8.09 -18.63
C LEU A 33 5.37 -8.77 -19.22
N ASP A 34 5.26 -10.03 -19.65
CA ASP A 34 6.36 -10.74 -20.32
C ASP A 34 6.78 -10.03 -21.61
N ARG A 35 5.83 -9.49 -22.38
CA ARG A 35 6.11 -8.67 -23.57
C ARG A 35 6.87 -7.38 -23.24
N LEU A 36 6.61 -6.75 -22.09
CA LEU A 36 7.40 -5.60 -21.61
C LEU A 36 8.82 -6.01 -21.26
N ALA A 37 8.97 -7.10 -20.51
CA ALA A 37 10.28 -7.63 -20.12
C ALA A 37 11.13 -8.06 -21.34
N GLN A 38 10.50 -8.66 -22.34
CA GLN A 38 11.17 -9.10 -23.57
C GLN A 38 11.57 -7.94 -24.45
N GLY A 39 10.66 -6.99 -24.70
CA GLY A 39 10.88 -5.86 -25.60
C GLY A 39 11.59 -4.66 -24.98
N GLY A 40 12.10 -4.80 -23.76
CA GLY A 40 12.63 -3.71 -22.95
C GLY A 40 13.83 -4.07 -22.07
N GLU A 41 14.08 -3.24 -21.06
CA GLU A 41 15.06 -3.49 -20.00
C GLU A 41 14.33 -4.10 -18.79
N LEU A 42 14.76 -5.28 -18.35
CA LEU A 42 14.32 -5.93 -17.11
C LEU A 42 15.45 -5.87 -16.10
N GLY A 43 15.16 -5.54 -14.84
CA GLY A 43 16.18 -5.57 -13.80
C GLY A 43 15.64 -5.26 -12.40
N LEU A 44 16.55 -5.24 -11.44
CA LEU A 44 16.24 -4.90 -10.05
C LEU A 44 16.18 -3.39 -9.85
N LEU A 45 15.27 -2.96 -8.99
CA LEU A 45 15.09 -1.58 -8.55
C LEU A 45 15.37 -1.49 -7.05
N ALA A 46 16.33 -0.66 -6.68
CA ALA A 46 16.70 -0.43 -5.29
C ALA A 46 16.15 0.92 -4.82
N ALA A 47 15.36 0.90 -3.76
CA ALA A 47 15.22 2.05 -2.88
C ALA A 47 16.47 2.12 -1.98
N THR A 48 16.93 3.32 -1.66
CA THR A 48 18.20 3.56 -0.98
C THR A 48 18.34 2.73 0.32
N PRO A 49 19.44 1.98 0.53
CA PRO A 49 19.57 0.97 1.60
C PRO A 49 19.52 1.49 3.05
N GLU A 50 19.45 2.80 3.26
CA GLU A 50 19.58 3.42 4.58
C GLU A 50 18.24 3.88 5.19
N SER A 51 17.08 3.56 4.58
CA SER A 51 15.79 3.87 5.21
C SER A 51 15.42 2.81 6.23
N VAL A 52 15.57 3.14 7.53
CA VAL A 52 14.96 2.41 8.66
C VAL A 52 13.43 2.36 8.54
N ARG A 53 12.84 3.27 7.75
CA ARG A 53 11.39 3.31 7.47
C ARG A 53 11.03 2.25 6.44
N GLN A 54 10.01 1.47 6.75
CA GLN A 54 9.33 0.53 5.88
C GLN A 54 7.85 0.91 5.77
N GLY A 55 7.17 0.45 4.73
CA GLY A 55 5.73 0.65 4.55
C GLY A 55 5.34 1.05 3.13
N SER A 56 4.06 0.91 2.84
CA SER A 56 3.45 1.25 1.55
C SER A 56 3.76 2.70 1.16
N GLY A 57 3.96 2.95 -0.14
CA GLY A 57 4.30 4.27 -0.68
C GLY A 57 5.78 4.66 -0.62
N LEU A 58 6.65 3.93 0.08
CA LEU A 58 8.10 4.22 0.10
C LEU A 58 8.72 4.05 -1.29
N MET A 59 8.46 2.90 -1.93
CA MET A 59 8.95 2.63 -3.28
C MET A 59 8.34 3.61 -4.28
N GLY A 60 7.05 3.92 -4.17
CA GLY A 60 6.39 4.95 -4.97
C GLY A 60 7.05 6.33 -4.84
N THR A 61 7.41 6.73 -3.61
CA THR A 61 8.17 7.97 -3.34
C THR A 61 9.48 7.98 -4.10
N ALA A 62 10.22 6.87 -4.03
CA ALA A 62 11.49 6.73 -4.72
C ALA A 62 11.31 6.75 -6.24
N ILE A 63 10.36 6.00 -6.79
CA ILE A 63 10.09 5.92 -8.24
C ILE A 63 9.72 7.28 -8.83
N LEU A 64 8.99 8.12 -8.10
CA LEU A 64 8.68 9.49 -8.50
C LEU A 64 9.87 10.46 -8.37
N GLY A 65 11.03 9.96 -7.92
CA GLY A 65 12.30 10.68 -7.84
C GLY A 65 12.44 11.57 -6.61
N TYR A 66 11.74 11.26 -5.53
CA TYR A 66 11.93 11.90 -4.24
C TYR A 66 12.82 11.01 -3.36
N ASP A 67 13.78 11.62 -2.66
CA ASP A 67 14.58 10.89 -1.67
C ASP A 67 13.68 10.46 -0.50
N PRO A 68 13.46 9.14 -0.28
CA PRO A 68 12.59 8.66 0.78
C PRO A 68 13.01 9.15 2.17
N LYS A 69 14.31 9.36 2.43
CA LYS A 69 14.77 9.85 3.74
C LYS A 69 14.22 11.23 4.09
N LYS A 70 14.03 12.08 3.08
CA LYS A 70 13.57 13.45 3.24
C LYS A 70 12.06 13.53 3.15
N TYR A 71 11.47 12.83 2.19
CA TYR A 71 10.08 13.05 1.77
C TYR A 71 9.11 11.98 2.28
N TYR A 72 9.56 10.73 2.42
CA TYR A 72 8.71 9.67 2.95
C TYR A 72 8.66 9.73 4.48
N GLN A 73 7.57 10.31 5.00
CA GLN A 73 7.36 10.38 6.44
C GLN A 73 6.66 9.15 7.02
N GLY A 74 6.07 8.30 6.19
CA GLY A 74 5.21 7.19 6.57
C GLY A 74 3.93 7.19 5.73
N PRO A 75 3.12 6.12 5.78
CA PRO A 75 1.89 6.04 5.01
C PRO A 75 0.77 6.96 5.51
N GLY A 76 0.75 7.32 6.81
CA GLY A 76 -0.31 8.17 7.39
C GLY A 76 -0.49 9.53 6.67
N PRO A 77 0.56 10.34 6.49
CA PRO A 77 0.46 11.60 5.75
C PRO A 77 0.02 11.44 4.28
N LEU A 78 0.35 10.32 3.65
CA LEU A 78 -0.09 10.02 2.27
C LEU A 78 -1.60 9.81 2.26
N GLU A 79 -2.13 8.93 3.13
CA GLU A 79 -3.57 8.69 3.25
C GLU A 79 -4.35 9.97 3.62
N ALA A 80 -3.81 10.81 4.52
CA ALA A 80 -4.43 12.09 4.86
C ALA A 80 -4.59 13.01 3.64
N ALA A 81 -3.57 13.06 2.77
CA ALA A 81 -3.65 13.81 1.52
C ALA A 81 -4.71 13.24 0.56
N SER A 82 -4.89 11.92 0.51
CA SER A 82 -5.95 11.30 -0.29
C SER A 82 -7.34 11.67 0.22
N LEU A 83 -7.55 11.58 1.54
CA LEU A 83 -8.83 11.86 2.18
C LEU A 83 -9.16 13.37 2.26
N GLY A 84 -8.24 14.25 1.84
CA GLY A 84 -8.42 15.69 1.93
C GLY A 84 -8.42 16.22 3.36
N VAL A 85 -7.81 15.48 4.29
CA VAL A 85 -7.69 15.88 5.69
C VAL A 85 -6.67 17.02 5.79
N ALA A 86 -7.07 18.13 6.39
CA ALA A 86 -6.18 19.24 6.66
C ALA A 86 -5.20 18.88 7.78
N VAL A 87 -3.90 18.97 7.49
CA VAL A 87 -2.82 18.63 8.43
C VAL A 87 -1.85 19.80 8.49
N GLY A 88 -1.61 20.35 9.68
CA GLY A 88 -0.63 21.39 9.91
C GLY A 88 0.81 20.89 9.83
N GLU A 89 1.76 21.80 9.64
CA GLU A 89 3.21 21.47 9.50
C GLU A 89 3.79 20.72 10.71
N HIS A 90 3.20 20.91 11.89
CA HIS A 90 3.66 20.31 13.14
C HIS A 90 2.81 19.11 13.58
N ASP A 91 1.72 18.83 12.86
CA ASP A 91 0.81 17.75 13.18
C ASP A 91 1.41 16.41 12.74
N VAL A 92 1.04 15.36 13.46
CA VAL A 92 1.47 14.00 13.15
C VAL A 92 0.25 13.17 12.83
N VAL A 93 0.24 12.59 11.63
CA VAL A 93 -0.80 11.67 11.19
C VAL A 93 -0.33 10.26 11.49
N TYR A 94 -1.20 9.49 12.15
CA TYR A 94 -1.06 8.06 12.37
C TYR A 94 -2.10 7.33 11.52
N ARG A 95 -1.72 6.19 10.94
CA ARG A 95 -2.70 5.18 10.55
C ARG A 95 -3.33 4.63 11.81
N CYS A 96 -4.62 4.39 11.72
CA CYS A 96 -5.46 3.88 12.76
C CYS A 96 -6.17 2.65 12.19
N THR A 97 -5.63 1.47 12.47
CA THR A 97 -6.14 0.22 11.91
C THR A 97 -7.06 -0.47 12.89
N MET A 98 -8.26 -0.84 12.46
CA MET A 98 -9.14 -1.70 13.25
C MET A 98 -8.62 -3.13 13.24
N VAL A 99 -8.45 -3.70 14.43
CA VAL A 99 -7.92 -5.05 14.60
C VAL A 99 -8.81 -5.90 15.50
N THR A 100 -8.65 -7.22 15.42
CA THR A 100 -9.20 -8.17 16.37
C THR A 100 -8.09 -8.62 17.31
N LEU A 101 -8.24 -8.28 18.59
CA LEU A 101 -7.41 -8.80 19.66
C LEU A 101 -8.14 -9.94 20.38
N ARG A 102 -7.39 -10.93 20.86
CA ARG A 102 -7.94 -12.00 21.70
C ARG A 102 -7.02 -12.28 22.88
N SER A 103 -7.59 -12.91 23.91
CA SER A 103 -6.80 -13.40 25.04
C SER A 103 -5.96 -14.60 24.60
N ASP A 104 -4.75 -14.72 25.16
CA ASP A 104 -3.93 -15.90 25.00
C ASP A 104 -4.46 -17.05 25.86
N ALA A 105 -5.13 -18.01 25.22
CA ALA A 105 -5.69 -19.20 25.84
C ALA A 105 -4.65 -20.09 26.55
N GLN A 106 -3.34 -19.91 26.30
CA GLN A 106 -2.29 -20.63 27.04
C GLN A 106 -2.22 -20.24 28.53
N SER A 107 -2.92 -19.18 28.96
CA SER A 107 -2.99 -18.74 30.36
C SER A 107 -4.01 -19.52 31.22
N GLY A 108 -4.62 -20.60 30.71
CA GLY A 108 -5.52 -21.48 31.48
C GLY A 108 -6.95 -20.95 31.72
N GLY A 109 -7.34 -19.86 31.05
CA GLY A 109 -8.69 -19.27 31.05
C GLY A 109 -9.58 -19.77 29.91
N LYS A 110 -10.85 -19.35 29.88
CA LYS A 110 -11.80 -19.71 28.81
C LYS A 110 -11.57 -18.91 27.52
N GLY A 111 -10.61 -17.97 27.51
CA GLY A 111 -10.09 -17.33 26.28
C GLY A 111 -11.02 -16.27 25.69
N GLY A 112 -11.84 -15.62 26.52
CA GLY A 112 -12.84 -14.64 26.08
C GLY A 112 -12.31 -13.19 26.04
N LEU A 113 -12.92 -12.35 25.20
CA LEU A 113 -12.67 -10.90 25.13
C LEU A 113 -12.81 -10.20 26.49
N ASN A 114 -13.77 -10.63 27.29
CA ASN A 114 -14.06 -10.10 28.63
C ASN A 114 -12.96 -10.40 29.67
N GLU A 115 -11.99 -11.26 29.35
CA GLU A 115 -10.84 -11.53 30.23
C GLU A 115 -9.74 -10.47 30.06
N ILE A 116 -9.73 -9.72 28.95
CA ILE A 116 -8.77 -8.64 28.72
C ILE A 116 -9.25 -7.39 29.44
N LYS A 117 -8.63 -7.09 30.58
CA LYS A 117 -8.89 -5.84 31.33
C LYS A 117 -8.11 -4.66 30.78
N LYS A 118 -6.91 -4.91 30.25
CA LYS A 118 -5.99 -3.93 29.67
C LYS A 118 -5.10 -4.60 28.64
N LEU A 119 -4.62 -3.85 27.67
CA LEU A 119 -3.62 -4.33 26.72
C LEU A 119 -2.33 -4.74 27.46
N GLY A 120 -1.76 -5.89 27.09
CA GLY A 120 -0.59 -6.44 27.77
C GLY A 120 -0.18 -7.82 27.25
N PRO A 121 0.67 -8.54 28.00
CA PRO A 121 1.35 -9.73 27.49
C PRO A 121 0.48 -10.95 27.25
N HIS A 122 -0.75 -10.92 27.73
CA HIS A 122 -1.75 -11.97 27.57
C HIS A 122 -2.66 -11.73 26.35
N VAL A 123 -2.31 -10.78 25.49
CA VAL A 123 -3.11 -10.37 24.34
C VAL A 123 -2.38 -10.70 23.05
N VAL A 124 -3.10 -11.31 22.12
CA VAL A 124 -2.63 -11.72 20.79
C VAL A 124 -3.40 -10.95 19.74
N MET A 125 -2.69 -10.51 18.70
CA MET A 125 -3.31 -9.97 17.48
C MET A 125 -3.91 -11.14 16.68
N ASP A 126 -5.22 -11.34 16.77
CA ASP A 126 -5.89 -12.42 16.04
C ASP A 126 -6.08 -12.08 14.56
N ASP A 127 -6.34 -10.81 14.27
CA ASP A 127 -6.56 -10.33 12.91
C ASP A 127 -6.20 -8.85 12.77
N ALA A 128 -5.36 -8.52 11.80
CA ALA A 128 -4.92 -7.15 11.55
C ALA A 128 -5.90 -6.35 10.64
N THR A 129 -7.02 -6.95 10.25
CA THR A 129 -8.05 -6.37 9.37
C THR A 129 -9.46 -6.40 9.96
N ALA A 130 -9.58 -6.91 11.20
CA ALA A 130 -10.83 -7.25 11.84
C ALA A 130 -11.75 -8.15 10.99
N GLY A 131 -11.17 -9.11 10.28
CA GLY A 131 -11.89 -9.99 9.36
C GLY A 131 -12.43 -9.24 8.14
N LEU A 132 -11.62 -8.33 7.58
CA LEU A 132 -11.98 -7.46 6.45
C LEU A 132 -13.32 -6.75 6.67
N ILE A 133 -13.44 -6.08 7.83
CA ILE A 133 -14.62 -5.30 8.20
C ILE A 133 -15.05 -4.36 7.06
N SER A 134 -16.35 -4.27 6.82
CA SER A 134 -16.89 -3.39 5.78
C SER A 134 -16.66 -1.92 6.12
N THR A 135 -16.68 -1.05 5.11
CA THR A 135 -16.46 0.39 5.32
C THR A 135 -17.59 1.02 6.12
N GLU A 136 -18.82 0.51 5.96
CA GLU A 136 -20.01 0.97 6.65
C GLU A 136 -19.94 0.66 8.14
N GLU A 137 -19.65 -0.59 8.50
CA GLU A 137 -19.48 -1.01 9.90
C GLU A 137 -18.30 -0.31 10.57
N ALA A 138 -17.16 -0.23 9.87
CA ALA A 138 -15.97 0.43 10.39
C ALA A 138 -16.20 1.95 10.61
N ARG A 139 -17.03 2.59 9.78
CA ARG A 139 -17.39 4.01 9.97
C ARG A 139 -18.14 4.23 11.28
N GLU A 140 -19.11 3.37 11.59
CA GLU A 140 -19.85 3.45 12.86
C GLU A 140 -18.91 3.36 14.07
N LEU A 141 -17.98 2.40 14.04
CA LEU A 141 -17.02 2.18 15.13
C LEU A 141 -16.03 3.35 15.30
N ILE A 142 -15.47 3.88 14.20
CA ILE A 142 -14.49 4.96 14.30
C ILE A 142 -15.15 6.27 14.74
N GLU A 143 -16.41 6.50 14.36
CA GLU A 143 -17.21 7.63 14.82
C GLU A 143 -17.47 7.54 16.34
N ALA A 144 -17.84 6.35 16.85
CA ALA A 144 -18.01 6.12 18.29
C ALA A 144 -16.72 6.36 19.09
N VAL A 145 -15.56 5.97 18.54
CA VAL A 145 -14.27 6.31 19.15
C VAL A 145 -14.02 7.81 19.10
N ASN A 146 -14.26 8.47 17.95
CA ASN A 146 -14.01 9.90 17.81
C ASN A 146 -14.89 10.75 18.73
N GLU A 147 -16.13 10.32 19.00
CA GLU A 147 -17.02 10.98 19.95
C GLU A 147 -16.46 10.95 21.39
N GLN A 148 -15.83 9.84 21.78
CA GLN A 148 -15.36 9.65 23.16
C GLN A 148 -13.90 10.08 23.38
N LEU A 149 -13.02 9.87 22.39
CA LEU A 149 -11.58 10.13 22.49
C LEU A 149 -11.12 11.34 21.67
N GLY A 150 -11.97 11.85 20.77
CA GLY A 150 -11.68 13.03 19.98
C GLY A 150 -11.62 14.30 20.84
N SER A 151 -10.75 15.23 20.43
CA SER A 151 -10.52 16.52 21.10
C SER A 151 -9.88 17.51 20.12
N GLU A 152 -9.72 18.77 20.50
CA GLU A 152 -8.99 19.74 19.67
C GLU A 152 -7.56 19.30 19.32
N MET A 153 -6.97 18.40 20.12
CA MET A 153 -5.61 17.89 19.92
C MET A 153 -5.55 16.57 19.16
N ILE A 154 -6.62 15.78 19.17
CA ILE A 154 -6.66 14.42 18.60
C ILE A 154 -7.97 14.25 17.85
N GLN A 155 -7.89 13.94 16.56
CA GLN A 155 -9.07 13.71 15.73
C GLN A 155 -8.91 12.41 14.95
N PHE A 156 -9.98 11.62 14.87
CA PHE A 156 -10.03 10.41 14.08
C PHE A 156 -10.86 10.62 12.82
N TYR A 157 -10.40 10.08 11.69
CA TYR A 157 -11.04 10.25 10.38
C TYR A 157 -11.36 8.89 9.77
N PRO A 158 -12.61 8.65 9.33
CA PRO A 158 -12.97 7.42 8.66
C PRO A 158 -12.24 7.29 7.31
N GLY A 159 -11.90 6.05 6.95
CA GLY A 159 -11.27 5.68 5.69
C GLY A 159 -11.99 4.45 5.12
N LEU A 160 -11.26 3.55 4.49
CA LEU A 160 -11.81 2.36 3.83
C LEU A 160 -11.57 1.09 4.64
N GLY A 161 -12.63 0.30 4.84
CA GLY A 161 -12.60 -0.93 5.63
C GLY A 161 -11.95 -0.70 6.99
N HIS A 162 -10.92 -1.50 7.32
CA HIS A 162 -10.18 -1.41 8.58
C HIS A 162 -9.17 -0.25 8.67
N ARG A 163 -9.02 0.60 7.65
CA ARG A 163 -7.98 1.64 7.58
C ARG A 163 -8.56 3.02 7.82
N HIS A 164 -8.15 3.65 8.91
CA HIS A 164 -8.55 5.00 9.32
C HIS A 164 -7.32 5.86 9.63
N LEU A 165 -7.55 7.11 9.99
CA LEU A 165 -6.50 8.03 10.41
C LEU A 165 -6.75 8.60 11.79
N MET A 166 -5.67 8.92 12.47
CA MET A 166 -5.66 9.81 13.64
C MET A 166 -4.71 10.97 13.36
N VAL A 167 -5.20 12.20 13.48
CA VAL A 167 -4.36 13.41 13.46
C VAL A 167 -4.11 13.85 14.90
N TRP A 168 -2.83 13.98 15.26
CA TRP A 168 -2.39 14.52 16.54
C TRP A 168 -1.76 15.89 16.31
N VAL A 169 -2.48 16.93 16.70
CA VAL A 169 -2.07 18.33 16.56
C VAL A 169 -0.81 18.58 17.38
N ASN A 170 0.23 19.16 16.76
CA ASN A 170 1.55 19.33 17.37
C ASN A 170 2.12 18.04 18.03
N GLY A 171 1.75 16.88 17.49
CA GLY A 171 2.07 15.57 18.06
C GLY A 171 3.55 15.20 18.00
N LYS A 172 3.87 14.04 18.59
CA LYS A 172 5.23 13.46 18.57
C LYS A 172 5.38 12.54 17.37
N SER A 173 6.42 12.74 16.56
CA SER A 173 6.69 11.94 15.35
C SER A 173 7.80 10.90 15.54
N ARG A 174 8.38 10.83 16.75
CA ARG A 174 9.49 9.92 17.10
C ARG A 174 9.02 8.69 17.89
N ALA A 175 7.71 8.48 18.01
CA ALA A 175 7.19 7.19 18.43
C ALA A 175 7.68 6.12 17.44
N VAL A 176 7.88 4.91 17.92
CA VAL A 176 8.13 3.72 17.11
C VAL A 176 6.91 2.83 17.28
N CYS A 177 6.22 2.59 16.17
CA CYS A 177 5.00 1.78 16.11
C CYS A 177 5.18 0.70 15.07
N THR A 178 4.60 -0.47 15.32
CA THR A 178 4.71 -1.63 14.45
C THR A 178 3.46 -1.78 13.60
N ASP A 179 3.63 -2.16 12.33
CA ASP A 179 2.53 -2.54 11.45
C ASP A 179 1.76 -3.75 12.03
N PRO A 180 0.44 -3.66 12.22
CA PRO A 180 -0.34 -4.75 12.79
C PRO A 180 -0.29 -6.03 11.95
N GLN A 181 -0.05 -5.96 10.64
CA GLN A 181 0.08 -7.14 9.78
C GLN A 181 1.27 -8.02 10.16
N LEU A 182 2.33 -7.43 10.71
CA LEU A 182 3.50 -8.17 11.22
C LEU A 182 3.19 -8.94 12.51
N LEU A 183 2.05 -8.65 13.14
CA LEU A 183 1.66 -9.18 14.44
C LEU A 183 0.59 -10.26 14.36
N ALA A 184 -0.05 -10.47 13.20
CA ALA A 184 -1.10 -11.48 13.05
C ALA A 184 -0.65 -12.86 13.59
N GLY A 185 -1.41 -13.38 14.55
CA GLY A 185 -1.13 -14.63 15.28
C GLY A 185 -0.09 -14.53 16.40
N ARG A 186 0.45 -13.34 16.71
CA ARG A 186 1.54 -13.14 17.69
C ARG A 186 1.11 -12.27 18.89
N PRO A 187 1.76 -12.43 20.05
CA PRO A 187 1.57 -11.54 21.19
C PRO A 187 1.91 -10.08 20.84
N ILE A 188 1.16 -9.13 21.40
CA ILE A 188 1.35 -7.70 21.12
C ILE A 188 2.43 -7.03 21.98
N THR A 189 2.95 -7.72 23.02
CA THR A 189 3.79 -7.15 24.08
C THR A 189 4.95 -6.32 23.56
N ASP A 190 5.71 -6.88 22.63
CA ASP A 190 6.96 -6.29 22.12
C ASP A 190 6.71 -5.33 20.95
N ALA A 191 5.45 -5.11 20.60
CA ALA A 191 5.02 -4.32 19.46
C ALA A 191 4.19 -3.08 19.84
N LEU A 192 3.89 -2.91 21.14
CA LEU A 192 3.27 -1.68 21.63
C LEU A 192 4.16 -0.47 21.34
N PRO A 193 3.57 0.73 21.12
CA PRO A 193 4.35 1.92 20.82
C PRO A 193 5.45 2.19 21.84
N THR A 194 6.63 2.57 21.36
CA THR A 194 7.77 3.00 22.20
C THR A 194 8.28 4.37 21.77
N GLY A 195 9.17 4.98 22.57
CA GLY A 195 9.73 6.29 22.26
C GLY A 195 8.83 7.46 22.67
N ASP A 196 9.08 8.64 22.09
CA ASP A 196 8.42 9.89 22.48
C ASP A 196 6.92 9.89 22.11
N GLY A 197 6.06 10.18 23.08
CA GLY A 197 4.60 10.16 22.92
C GLY A 197 3.94 8.77 23.03
N SER A 198 4.71 7.70 23.28
CA SER A 198 4.18 6.34 23.39
C SER A 198 3.16 6.14 24.51
N ASP A 199 3.27 6.88 25.61
CA ASP A 199 2.33 6.82 26.73
C ASP A 199 0.92 7.32 26.34
N ILE A 200 0.85 8.33 25.49
CA ILE A 200 -0.42 8.85 24.95
C ILE A 200 -0.99 7.84 23.96
N LEU A 201 -0.18 7.33 23.03
CA LEU A 201 -0.61 6.33 22.06
C LEU A 201 -1.14 5.06 22.74
N TRP A 202 -0.45 4.59 23.78
CA TRP A 202 -0.87 3.42 24.55
C TRP A 202 -2.21 3.64 25.24
N LYS A 203 -2.41 4.81 25.87
CA LYS A 203 -3.69 5.18 26.49
C LYS A 203 -4.82 5.21 25.47
N LEU A 204 -4.58 5.75 24.26
CA LEU A 204 -5.58 5.79 23.20
C LEU A 204 -5.93 4.39 22.70
N MET A 205 -4.94 3.54 22.48
CA MET A 205 -5.16 2.15 22.06
C MET A 205 -5.94 1.36 23.12
N ASP A 206 -5.54 1.45 24.39
CA ASP A 206 -6.23 0.77 25.50
C ASP A 206 -7.65 1.31 25.71
N ALA A 207 -7.87 2.62 25.63
CA ALA A 207 -9.20 3.22 25.71
C ALA A 207 -10.08 2.82 24.52
N SER A 208 -9.53 2.80 23.30
CA SER A 208 -10.25 2.32 22.12
C SER A 208 -10.69 0.86 22.27
N PHE A 209 -9.87 0.03 22.93
CA PHE A 209 -10.24 -1.34 23.21
C PHE A 209 -11.45 -1.44 24.14
N GLN A 210 -11.52 -0.64 25.20
CA GLN A 210 -12.68 -0.63 26.09
C GLN A 210 -13.96 -0.17 25.37
N ILE A 211 -13.86 0.86 24.54
CA ILE A 211 -14.99 1.39 23.77
C ILE A 211 -15.51 0.35 22.77
N LEU A 212 -14.60 -0.22 21.99
CA LEU A 212 -14.96 -1.09 20.87
C LEU A 212 -15.36 -2.49 21.33
N ARG A 213 -14.73 -3.04 22.39
CA ARG A 213 -15.09 -4.35 22.94
C ARG A 213 -16.57 -4.43 23.31
N ASP A 214 -17.09 -3.36 23.90
CA ASP A 214 -18.45 -3.31 24.46
C ASP A 214 -19.46 -2.65 23.47
N HIS A 215 -19.05 -2.44 22.21
CA HIS A 215 -19.89 -1.80 21.19
C HIS A 215 -20.91 -2.81 20.60
N PRO A 216 -22.22 -2.49 20.51
CA PRO A 216 -23.25 -3.43 20.05
C PRO A 216 -22.99 -4.05 18.67
N LEU A 217 -22.42 -3.28 17.74
CA LEU A 217 -22.02 -3.81 16.43
C LEU A 217 -21.04 -5.00 16.53
N ASN A 218 -20.14 -5.01 17.51
CA ASN A 218 -19.25 -6.15 17.70
C ASN A 218 -19.96 -7.37 18.28
N ASP A 219 -21.03 -7.20 19.06
CA ASP A 219 -21.90 -8.31 19.48
C ASP A 219 -22.60 -8.91 18.26
N GLU A 220 -23.15 -8.07 17.36
CA GLU A 220 -23.78 -8.52 16.11
C GLU A 220 -22.80 -9.28 15.21
N ARG A 221 -21.57 -8.78 15.07
CA ARG A 221 -20.50 -9.46 14.32
C ARG A 221 -20.19 -10.83 14.92
N LEU A 222 -20.08 -10.93 16.23
CA LEU A 222 -19.83 -12.20 16.92
C LEU A 222 -20.98 -13.20 16.74
N ASP A 223 -22.23 -12.74 16.84
CA ASP A 223 -23.42 -13.57 16.61
C ASP A 223 -23.50 -14.07 15.16
N ALA A 224 -22.99 -13.29 14.21
CA ALA A 224 -22.84 -13.68 12.81
C ALA A 224 -21.60 -14.56 12.52
N GLY A 225 -20.80 -14.90 13.53
CA GLY A 225 -19.56 -15.67 13.38
C GLY A 225 -18.41 -14.91 12.72
N GLN A 226 -18.50 -13.58 12.67
CA GLN A 226 -17.46 -12.69 12.15
C GLN A 226 -16.49 -12.28 13.26
N LYS A 227 -15.30 -11.79 12.87
CA LYS A 227 -14.32 -11.26 13.82
C LYS A 227 -14.72 -9.85 14.28
N PRO A 228 -14.66 -9.54 15.59
CA PRO A 228 -14.96 -8.21 16.08
C PRO A 228 -13.80 -7.24 15.81
N ALA A 229 -14.12 -6.00 15.47
CA ALA A 229 -13.17 -4.90 15.39
C ALA A 229 -13.08 -4.23 16.76
N ASN A 230 -12.24 -4.77 17.64
CA ASN A 230 -12.28 -4.47 19.07
C ASN A 230 -11.16 -3.57 19.57
N CYS A 231 -10.25 -3.11 18.71
CA CYS A 231 -9.18 -2.19 19.09
C CYS A 231 -8.75 -1.37 17.89
N LEU A 232 -8.33 -0.13 18.14
CA LEU A 232 -7.55 0.65 17.18
C LEU A 232 -6.07 0.41 17.40
N TRP A 233 -5.35 0.18 16.32
CA TRP A 233 -3.91 0.00 16.29
C TRP A 233 -3.24 1.18 15.60
N LEU A 234 -2.42 1.94 16.34
CA LEU A 234 -1.82 3.18 15.86
C LEU A 234 -0.40 2.94 15.31
N TRP A 235 -0.18 3.25 14.04
CA TRP A 235 1.10 3.03 13.36
C TRP A 235 1.28 3.91 12.12
N GLY A 236 2.34 3.70 11.34
CA GLY A 236 2.52 4.37 10.05
C GLY A 236 2.65 5.90 10.14
N GLN A 237 3.11 6.38 11.28
CA GLN A 237 3.11 7.78 11.69
C GLN A 237 4.06 8.65 10.88
N GLY A 238 3.65 9.88 10.60
CA GLY A 238 4.49 10.84 9.91
C GLY A 238 3.97 12.27 10.00
N ARG A 239 4.84 13.24 9.71
CA ARG A 239 4.44 14.64 9.51
C ARG A 239 4.08 14.88 8.06
N ALA A 240 3.16 15.82 7.82
CA ALA A 240 2.97 16.36 6.48
C ALA A 240 4.21 17.18 6.10
N VAL A 241 4.93 16.75 5.06
CA VAL A 241 6.08 17.48 4.49
C VAL A 241 5.66 18.01 3.13
N LEU A 242 6.04 19.24 2.81
CA LEU A 242 5.80 19.82 1.48
C LEU A 242 6.77 19.23 0.45
N TRP A 243 6.23 18.73 -0.65
CA TRP A 243 7.00 18.15 -1.75
C TRP A 243 7.04 19.16 -2.91
N PRO A 244 8.22 19.42 -3.51
CA PRO A 244 8.28 20.19 -4.75
C PRO A 244 7.56 19.42 -5.86
N SER A 245 6.58 20.02 -6.52
CA SER A 245 5.73 19.28 -7.46
C SER A 245 6.51 18.73 -8.65
N LEU A 246 6.03 17.62 -9.23
CA LEU A 246 6.59 17.07 -10.46
C LEU A 246 6.44 18.05 -11.62
N SER A 247 5.36 18.81 -11.67
CA SER A 247 5.17 19.87 -12.67
C SER A 247 6.24 20.95 -12.58
N GLU A 248 6.59 21.41 -11.37
CA GLU A 248 7.66 22.38 -11.19
C GLU A 248 9.03 21.82 -11.60
N ARG A 249 9.31 20.57 -11.21
CA ARG A 249 10.59 19.88 -11.44
C ARG A 249 10.81 19.44 -12.87
N LEU A 250 9.76 19.00 -13.57
CA LEU A 250 9.83 18.31 -14.86
C LEU A 250 9.08 19.02 -15.99
N LYS A 251 8.30 20.07 -15.67
CA LYS A 251 7.49 20.84 -16.63
C LYS A 251 6.49 19.97 -17.39
N MET A 252 5.82 19.08 -16.66
CA MET A 252 4.87 18.12 -17.21
C MET A 252 3.56 18.11 -16.45
N SER A 253 2.47 17.88 -17.19
CA SER A 253 1.16 17.60 -16.60
C SER A 253 1.03 16.09 -16.35
N GLY A 254 0.42 15.72 -15.23
CA GLY A 254 0.23 14.30 -14.94
C GLY A 254 -0.89 13.99 -13.98
N VAL A 255 -1.24 12.72 -13.95
CA VAL A 255 -2.38 12.18 -13.20
C VAL A 255 -1.95 10.99 -12.34
N VAL A 256 -2.59 10.80 -11.19
CA VAL A 256 -2.55 9.57 -10.40
C VAL A 256 -3.88 8.82 -10.53
N VAL A 257 -3.79 7.53 -10.86
CA VAL A 257 -4.91 6.60 -11.01
C VAL A 257 -4.68 5.43 -10.05
N SER A 258 -5.35 5.47 -8.89
CA SER A 258 -5.16 4.48 -7.81
C SER A 258 -6.43 4.36 -6.98
N GLN A 259 -6.79 3.14 -6.59
CA GLN A 259 -7.79 2.86 -5.55
C GLN A 259 -7.18 2.86 -4.14
N SER A 260 -5.86 2.69 -4.01
CA SER A 260 -5.14 2.81 -2.73
C SER A 260 -4.98 4.26 -2.34
N ASP A 261 -5.44 4.62 -1.13
CA ASP A 261 -5.32 5.96 -0.56
C ASP A 261 -3.86 6.38 -0.39
N VAL A 262 -2.96 5.45 -0.05
CA VAL A 262 -1.53 5.72 0.06
C VAL A 262 -0.98 6.20 -1.29
N HIS A 263 -1.28 5.48 -2.36
CA HIS A 263 -0.75 5.80 -3.69
C HIS A 263 -1.46 6.99 -4.35
N ARG A 264 -2.75 7.18 -4.07
CA ARG A 264 -3.49 8.38 -4.49
C ARG A 264 -2.93 9.62 -3.80
N GLY A 265 -2.74 9.56 -2.49
CA GLY A 265 -2.10 10.61 -1.68
C GLY A 265 -0.67 10.91 -2.10
N LEU A 266 0.12 9.89 -2.41
CA LEU A 266 1.47 10.04 -2.98
C LEU A 266 1.45 10.89 -4.25
N GLY A 267 0.53 10.62 -5.18
CA GLY A 267 0.38 11.41 -6.40
C GLY A 267 0.00 12.87 -6.10
N ILE A 268 -0.95 13.09 -5.20
CA ILE A 268 -1.38 14.44 -4.77
C ILE A 268 -0.22 15.21 -4.17
N MET A 269 0.53 14.60 -3.24
CA MET A 269 1.71 15.24 -2.63
C MET A 269 2.78 15.54 -3.68
N ALA A 270 2.96 14.68 -4.68
CA ALA A 270 3.86 14.93 -5.81
C ALA A 270 3.32 15.98 -6.81
N GLY A 271 2.14 16.56 -6.59
CA GLY A 271 1.52 17.58 -7.43
C GLY A 271 0.88 17.03 -8.71
N LEU A 272 0.50 15.75 -8.72
CA LEU A 272 -0.33 15.16 -9.77
C LEU A 272 -1.81 15.41 -9.49
N GLU A 273 -2.61 15.54 -10.55
CA GLU A 273 -4.06 15.51 -10.40
C GLU A 273 -4.51 14.10 -10.04
N ALA A 274 -5.39 13.96 -9.05
CA ALA A 274 -5.96 12.68 -8.71
C ALA A 274 -7.27 12.46 -9.48
N VAL A 275 -7.41 11.28 -10.10
CA VAL A 275 -8.69 10.86 -10.64
C VAL A 275 -9.73 10.84 -9.51
N ASP A 276 -10.94 11.26 -9.86
CA ASP A 276 -12.10 11.14 -8.99
C ASP A 276 -12.32 9.66 -8.62
N GLY A 277 -12.31 9.37 -7.31
CA GLY A 277 -12.51 8.03 -6.79
C GLY A 277 -13.82 7.40 -7.27
N ALA A 278 -14.86 8.18 -7.54
CA ALA A 278 -16.14 7.67 -8.07
C ALA A 278 -16.00 7.03 -9.46
N ARG A 279 -14.99 7.42 -10.26
CA ARG A 279 -14.68 6.78 -11.55
C ARG A 279 -13.95 5.44 -11.40
N LEU A 280 -13.46 5.14 -10.19
CA LEU A 280 -12.72 3.93 -9.84
C LEU A 280 -13.45 3.05 -8.80
N ALA A 281 -14.49 3.57 -8.14
CA ALA A 281 -15.22 2.91 -7.07
C ALA A 281 -16.10 1.74 -7.57
N GLY A 282 -15.84 0.53 -7.05
CA GLY A 282 -16.58 -0.68 -7.43
C GLY A 282 -16.30 -1.15 -8.86
N VAL A 283 -15.21 -0.67 -9.47
CA VAL A 283 -14.94 -0.87 -10.89
C VAL A 283 -13.81 -1.86 -11.13
N ASP A 284 -13.94 -2.65 -12.18
CA ASP A 284 -12.96 -3.63 -12.63
C ASP A 284 -11.66 -3.00 -13.16
N LEU A 285 -10.65 -3.85 -13.30
CA LEU A 285 -9.31 -3.51 -13.80
C LEU A 285 -9.33 -2.89 -15.21
N ARG A 286 -10.29 -3.28 -16.07
CA ARG A 286 -10.44 -2.74 -17.43
C ARG A 286 -10.82 -1.29 -17.42
N THR A 287 -11.71 -0.90 -16.53
CA THR A 287 -12.13 0.49 -16.44
C THR A 287 -11.03 1.37 -15.87
N GLN A 288 -10.27 0.87 -14.89
CA GLN A 288 -9.07 1.58 -14.42
C GLN A 288 -8.09 1.84 -15.59
N ALA A 289 -7.88 0.85 -16.47
CA ALA A 289 -7.08 1.03 -17.68
C ALA A 289 -7.67 2.11 -18.61
N ALA A 290 -8.97 2.06 -18.87
CA ALA A 290 -9.67 3.00 -19.73
C ALA A 290 -9.58 4.44 -19.20
N VAL A 291 -9.78 4.63 -17.89
CA VAL A 291 -9.66 5.94 -17.24
C VAL A 291 -8.24 6.48 -17.36
N ALA A 292 -7.21 5.66 -17.10
CA ALA A 292 -5.82 6.10 -17.25
C ALA A 292 -5.50 6.54 -18.69
N LEU A 293 -5.99 5.81 -19.69
CA LEU A 293 -5.81 6.14 -21.09
C LEU A 293 -6.59 7.39 -21.52
N GLU A 294 -7.78 7.60 -20.95
CA GLU A 294 -8.57 8.81 -21.16
C GLU A 294 -7.83 10.05 -20.67
N GLU A 295 -7.32 10.01 -19.44
CA GLU A 295 -6.52 11.10 -18.85
C GLU A 295 -5.26 11.39 -19.67
N LEU A 296 -4.58 10.34 -20.17
CA LEU A 296 -3.40 10.49 -21.01
C LEU A 296 -3.67 11.14 -22.37
N LYS A 297 -4.92 11.31 -22.80
CA LYS A 297 -5.23 12.11 -24.01
C LYS A 297 -4.87 13.58 -23.80
N THR A 298 -5.10 14.11 -22.60
CA THR A 298 -4.88 15.53 -22.27
C THR A 298 -3.64 15.76 -21.40
N LYS A 299 -3.14 14.73 -20.71
CA LYS A 299 -1.93 14.79 -19.86
C LYS A 299 -0.71 14.16 -20.51
N ASP A 300 0.47 14.45 -19.98
CA ASP A 300 1.73 13.88 -20.47
C ASP A 300 2.10 12.58 -19.76
N PHE A 301 1.76 12.48 -18.48
CA PHE A 301 2.18 11.41 -17.58
C PHE A 301 1.02 10.81 -16.77
N ALA A 302 1.03 9.49 -16.60
CA ALA A 302 0.14 8.79 -15.67
C ALA A 302 0.95 7.91 -14.71
N TYR A 303 0.70 8.07 -13.41
CA TYR A 303 1.05 7.10 -12.39
C TYR A 303 -0.17 6.22 -12.13
N VAL A 304 -0.12 4.98 -12.60
CA VAL A 304 -1.19 3.99 -12.45
C VAL A 304 -0.73 2.98 -11.40
N HIS A 305 -1.50 2.83 -10.33
CA HIS A 305 -1.22 1.88 -9.26
C HIS A 305 -2.30 0.80 -9.20
N VAL A 306 -1.88 -0.45 -9.08
CA VAL A 306 -2.75 -1.59 -8.84
C VAL A 306 -2.18 -2.41 -7.68
N GLU A 307 -3.06 -2.87 -6.81
CA GLU A 307 -2.77 -3.77 -5.71
C GLU A 307 -3.75 -4.95 -5.83
N LEU A 308 -3.30 -6.15 -5.45
CA LEU A 308 -4.21 -7.30 -5.40
C LEU A 308 -5.26 -7.09 -4.27
N PRO A 309 -6.46 -7.68 -4.35
CA PRO A 309 -7.45 -7.54 -3.28
C PRO A 309 -6.90 -7.97 -1.92
N ASP A 310 -7.35 -7.30 -0.84
CA ASP A 310 -6.90 -7.59 0.54
C ASP A 310 -7.11 -9.07 0.91
N GLU A 311 -8.21 -9.70 0.45
CA GLU A 311 -8.50 -11.13 0.62
C GLU A 311 -7.40 -12.02 0.05
N VAL A 312 -6.76 -11.57 -1.03
CA VAL A 312 -5.72 -12.31 -1.76
C VAL A 312 -4.34 -12.01 -1.20
N ILE A 313 -4.08 -10.75 -0.81
CA ILE A 313 -2.82 -10.35 -0.20
C ILE A 313 -2.64 -10.98 1.17
N TYR A 314 -3.65 -10.85 2.02
CA TYR A 314 -3.61 -11.38 3.37
C TYR A 314 -4.01 -12.85 3.41
N GLY A 315 -4.73 -13.37 2.41
CA GLY A 315 -5.13 -14.78 2.36
C GLY A 315 -3.98 -15.77 2.15
N LEU A 316 -4.31 -17.05 2.32
CA LEU A 316 -3.39 -18.18 2.07
C LEU A 316 -3.72 -18.92 0.75
N ASP A 317 -4.73 -18.48 0.00
CA ASP A 317 -5.17 -19.11 -1.24
C ASP A 317 -4.22 -18.76 -2.40
N VAL A 318 -3.21 -19.61 -2.58
CA VAL A 318 -2.21 -19.48 -3.66
C VAL A 318 -2.86 -19.51 -5.06
N PRO A 319 -3.79 -20.43 -5.39
CA PRO A 319 -4.55 -20.35 -6.64
C PRO A 319 -5.27 -19.03 -6.88
N ALA A 320 -5.90 -18.44 -5.86
CA ALA A 320 -6.54 -17.14 -5.97
C ALA A 320 -5.52 -16.04 -6.29
N LYS A 321 -4.35 -16.06 -5.64
CA LYS A 321 -3.25 -15.11 -5.94
C LYS A 321 -2.76 -15.23 -7.38
N VAL A 322 -2.55 -16.44 -7.87
CA VAL A 322 -2.18 -16.68 -9.29
C VAL A 322 -3.25 -16.11 -10.23
N LYS A 323 -4.53 -16.41 -9.99
CA LYS A 323 -5.64 -15.89 -10.82
C LYS A 323 -5.74 -14.37 -10.81
N SER A 324 -5.51 -13.73 -9.66
CA SER A 324 -5.55 -12.28 -9.55
C SER A 324 -4.40 -11.61 -10.31
N ILE A 325 -3.19 -12.19 -10.29
CA ILE A 325 -2.06 -11.74 -11.11
C ILE A 325 -2.39 -11.86 -12.60
N GLU A 326 -2.98 -12.98 -13.03
CA GLU A 326 -3.42 -13.16 -14.42
C GLU A 326 -4.51 -12.17 -14.84
N ALA A 327 -5.42 -11.83 -13.91
CA ALA A 327 -6.44 -10.82 -14.14
C ALA A 327 -5.81 -9.43 -14.32
N VAL A 328 -4.85 -9.03 -13.47
CA VAL A 328 -4.10 -7.77 -13.63
C VAL A 328 -3.43 -7.72 -15.00
N ASP A 329 -2.72 -8.77 -15.42
CA ASP A 329 -2.06 -8.79 -16.73
C ASP A 329 -3.06 -8.65 -17.90
N ARG A 330 -4.15 -9.42 -17.87
CA ARG A 330 -5.15 -9.48 -18.94
C ARG A 330 -6.05 -8.25 -19.01
N GLU A 331 -6.43 -7.71 -17.86
CA GLU A 331 -7.52 -6.73 -17.75
C GLU A 331 -7.02 -5.31 -17.49
N LEU A 332 -5.82 -5.14 -16.93
CA LEU A 332 -5.18 -3.84 -16.78
C LEU A 332 -4.01 -3.68 -17.77
N VAL A 333 -2.99 -4.54 -17.69
CA VAL A 333 -1.74 -4.35 -18.44
C VAL A 333 -1.97 -4.44 -19.94
N GLY A 334 -2.68 -5.47 -20.42
CA GLY A 334 -3.02 -5.63 -21.83
C GLY A 334 -3.70 -4.39 -22.43
N PRO A 335 -4.86 -3.96 -21.89
CA PRO A 335 -5.53 -2.75 -22.34
C PRO A 335 -4.68 -1.48 -22.27
N LEU A 336 -3.88 -1.28 -21.22
CA LEU A 336 -2.96 -0.14 -21.12
C LEU A 336 -1.95 -0.12 -22.27
N LEU A 337 -1.32 -1.27 -22.58
CA LEU A 337 -0.33 -1.35 -23.67
C LEU A 337 -0.95 -1.14 -25.05
N GLU A 338 -2.14 -1.68 -25.28
CA GLU A 338 -2.89 -1.50 -26.53
C GLU A 338 -3.31 -0.03 -26.71
N GLY A 339 -3.84 0.58 -25.66
CA GLY A 339 -4.24 1.98 -25.69
C GLY A 339 -3.06 2.94 -25.83
N LEU A 340 -1.95 2.71 -25.12
CA LEU A 340 -0.74 3.53 -25.26
C LEU A 340 -0.20 3.52 -26.68
N ALA A 341 -0.22 2.36 -27.36
CA ALA A 341 0.21 2.26 -28.75
C ALA A 341 -0.66 3.10 -29.71
N GLN A 342 -1.94 3.33 -29.38
CA GLN A 342 -2.84 4.19 -30.16
C GLN A 342 -2.62 5.68 -29.89
N LEU A 343 -2.05 6.05 -28.73
CA LEU A 343 -1.73 7.44 -28.37
C LEU A 343 -0.40 7.94 -28.98
N GLY A 344 0.29 7.11 -29.77
CA GLY A 344 1.55 7.42 -30.42
C GLY A 344 2.77 6.94 -29.62
N SER A 345 3.91 7.64 -29.73
CA SER A 345 5.12 7.23 -29.01
C SER A 345 4.95 7.34 -27.50
N TYR A 346 5.38 6.31 -26.77
CA TYR A 346 5.26 6.24 -25.32
C TYR A 346 6.50 5.64 -24.66
N ARG A 347 6.65 5.92 -23.36
CA ARG A 347 7.53 5.18 -22.46
C ARG A 347 6.74 4.67 -21.27
N ILE A 348 6.96 3.41 -20.93
CA ILE A 348 6.33 2.78 -19.78
C ILE A 348 7.38 2.08 -18.94
N VAL A 349 7.21 2.18 -17.63
CA VAL A 349 7.84 1.26 -16.68
C VAL A 349 6.75 0.53 -15.91
N ALA A 350 6.81 -0.79 -15.93
CA ALA A 350 6.10 -1.62 -14.97
C ALA A 350 7.06 -1.89 -13.80
N VAL A 351 6.63 -1.57 -12.58
CA VAL A 351 7.36 -1.86 -11.35
C VAL A 351 6.53 -2.81 -10.52
N CYS A 352 7.19 -3.81 -9.95
CA CYS A 352 6.60 -4.71 -8.98
C CYS A 352 7.50 -4.77 -7.75
N ASP A 353 6.89 -4.58 -6.60
CA ASP A 353 7.49 -4.79 -5.29
C ASP A 353 6.62 -5.75 -4.46
N TRP A 354 7.04 -5.97 -3.23
CA TRP A 354 6.47 -6.98 -2.33
C TRP A 354 5.21 -6.50 -1.62
N GLY A 355 5.01 -5.19 -1.54
CA GLY A 355 3.84 -4.61 -0.91
C GLY A 355 3.58 -4.97 0.53
N ASN A 356 2.30 -5.05 0.83
CA ASN A 356 1.76 -5.63 2.04
C ASN A 356 2.00 -7.15 2.00
N ALA A 357 2.66 -7.69 3.02
CA ALA A 357 2.98 -9.11 3.10
C ALA A 357 1.96 -9.86 4.00
N PRO A 358 1.62 -11.12 3.69
CA PRO A 358 0.71 -11.89 4.51
C PRO A 358 1.30 -12.23 5.88
N HIS A 359 0.44 -12.22 6.91
CA HIS A 359 0.57 -13.03 8.12
C HIS A 359 1.96 -13.03 8.78
N GLY A 360 2.41 -11.88 9.29
CA GLY A 360 3.66 -11.83 10.07
C GLY A 360 4.95 -12.03 9.27
N GLN A 361 4.87 -12.06 7.94
CA GLN A 361 6.03 -12.05 7.06
C GLN A 361 6.43 -10.61 6.74
N ALA A 362 7.74 -10.34 6.68
CA ALA A 362 8.22 -9.07 6.17
C ALA A 362 8.32 -9.15 4.64
N ALA A 363 8.12 -8.02 3.97
CA ALA A 363 8.46 -7.88 2.56
C ALA A 363 9.96 -8.15 2.36
N GLU A 364 10.31 -9.27 1.71
CA GLU A 364 11.69 -9.74 1.60
C GLU A 364 12.18 -9.80 0.15
N GLY A 365 12.63 -8.66 -0.37
CA GLY A 365 13.41 -8.64 -1.60
C GLY A 365 13.45 -7.28 -2.27
N PRO A 366 14.38 -7.08 -3.23
CA PRO A 366 14.37 -5.89 -4.07
C PRO A 366 13.11 -5.88 -4.94
N ALA A 367 12.58 -4.68 -5.17
CA ALA A 367 11.64 -4.46 -6.25
C ALA A 367 12.31 -4.74 -7.60
N PHE A 368 11.52 -4.95 -8.64
CA PHE A 368 12.01 -5.13 -10.01
C PHE A 368 11.13 -4.40 -11.00
N PHE A 369 11.69 -4.14 -12.18
CA PHE A 369 11.05 -3.32 -13.19
C PHE A 369 11.24 -3.88 -14.60
N ALA A 370 10.30 -3.57 -15.48
CA ALA A 370 10.41 -3.69 -16.92
C ALA A 370 10.16 -2.33 -17.57
N TYR A 371 11.14 -1.83 -18.31
CA TYR A 371 11.09 -0.53 -18.97
C TYR A 371 11.06 -0.69 -20.48
N ARG A 372 10.15 0.04 -21.14
CA ARG A 372 10.03 0.07 -22.59
C ARG A 372 9.91 1.50 -23.10
N ASP A 373 10.73 1.82 -24.09
CA ASP A 373 10.55 2.97 -24.97
C ASP A 373 10.01 2.47 -26.30
N SER A 374 8.83 2.95 -26.70
CA SER A 374 8.18 2.50 -27.93
C SER A 374 8.93 2.90 -29.20
N ALA A 375 9.81 3.90 -29.13
CA ALA A 375 10.63 4.35 -30.26
C ALA A 375 11.99 3.65 -30.34
N ALA A 376 12.39 2.92 -29.30
CA ALA A 376 13.65 2.18 -29.29
C ALA A 376 13.53 0.86 -30.07
N VAL A 377 14.65 0.44 -30.67
CA VAL A 377 14.76 -0.90 -31.28
C VAL A 377 14.57 -1.95 -30.18
N LEU A 378 13.75 -2.97 -30.45
CA LEU A 378 13.51 -4.07 -29.52
C LEU A 378 14.84 -4.72 -29.16
N ALA A 379 15.22 -4.64 -27.88
CA ALA A 379 16.27 -5.49 -27.34
C ALA A 379 15.75 -6.94 -27.39
N ALA A 380 16.41 -7.82 -28.13
CA ALA A 380 15.99 -9.22 -28.24
C ALA A 380 16.36 -9.99 -26.97
N GLY A 381 15.55 -9.85 -25.92
CA GLY A 381 15.63 -10.68 -24.73
C GLY A 381 14.69 -11.86 -24.80
N ALA A 382 14.84 -12.69 -25.84
CA ALA A 382 13.97 -13.83 -26.09
C ALA A 382 13.90 -14.75 -24.86
N GLY A 383 12.68 -15.10 -24.45
CA GLY A 383 12.44 -16.02 -23.32
C GLY A 383 12.43 -15.38 -21.93
N ARG A 384 12.75 -14.09 -21.78
CA ARG A 384 12.59 -13.39 -20.49
C ARG A 384 11.12 -13.24 -20.10
N ARG A 385 10.82 -13.38 -18.82
CA ARG A 385 9.51 -13.15 -18.20
C ARG A 385 9.60 -12.06 -17.14
N PHE A 386 8.49 -11.41 -16.84
CA PHE A 386 8.42 -10.43 -15.77
C PHE A 386 8.23 -11.15 -14.43
N THR A 387 9.32 -11.71 -13.89
CA THR A 387 9.30 -12.48 -12.64
C THR A 387 10.50 -12.10 -11.76
N GLU A 388 10.41 -12.43 -10.48
CA GLU A 388 11.49 -12.20 -9.50
C GLU A 388 12.78 -12.91 -9.93
N ALA A 389 12.68 -14.15 -10.43
CA ALA A 389 13.82 -14.95 -10.84
C ALA A 389 14.54 -14.35 -12.06
N ASP A 390 13.79 -13.99 -13.10
CA ASP A 390 14.35 -13.40 -14.32
C ASP A 390 14.93 -12.00 -14.08
N ALA A 391 14.31 -11.23 -13.18
CA ALA A 391 14.84 -9.93 -12.77
C ALA A 391 16.16 -10.07 -12.01
N ARG A 392 16.28 -11.07 -11.11
CA ARG A 392 17.53 -11.40 -10.40
C ARG A 392 18.61 -11.94 -11.33
N ALA A 393 18.23 -12.68 -12.38
CA ALA A 393 19.15 -13.22 -13.38
C ALA A 393 19.58 -12.17 -14.43
N SER A 394 18.99 -10.98 -14.43
CA SER A 394 19.31 -9.92 -15.38
C SER A 394 20.76 -9.44 -15.24
N THR A 395 21.43 -9.21 -16.37
CA THR A 395 22.75 -8.57 -16.41
C THR A 395 22.70 -7.06 -16.22
N VAL A 396 21.51 -6.48 -16.14
CA VAL A 396 21.31 -5.05 -15.90
C VAL A 396 21.66 -4.76 -14.44
N PRO A 397 22.60 -3.83 -14.15
CA PRO A 397 22.93 -3.50 -12.78
C PRO A 397 21.69 -2.91 -12.06
N PRO A 398 21.50 -3.21 -10.76
CA PRO A 398 20.39 -2.66 -10.00
C PRO A 398 20.29 -1.14 -10.17
N ARG A 399 19.08 -0.67 -10.49
CA ARG A 399 18.82 0.75 -10.74
C ARG A 399 18.38 1.43 -9.44
N ASP A 400 18.86 2.64 -9.24
CA ASP A 400 18.40 3.52 -8.16
C ASP A 400 17.01 4.06 -8.50
N ALA A 401 16.01 3.71 -7.70
CA ALA A 401 14.62 4.13 -7.88
C ALA A 401 14.49 5.66 -7.97
N THR A 402 15.26 6.40 -7.17
CA THR A 402 15.21 7.87 -7.10
C THR A 402 15.66 8.56 -8.38
N LYS A 403 16.44 7.87 -9.21
CA LYS A 403 16.94 8.38 -10.49
C LYS A 403 16.10 7.91 -11.67
N PHE A 404 15.18 6.97 -11.45
CA PHE A 404 14.44 6.33 -12.52
C PHE A 404 13.46 7.29 -13.21
N VAL A 405 12.82 8.18 -12.46
CA VAL A 405 11.91 9.20 -13.01
C VAL A 405 12.60 10.07 -14.07
N VAL A 406 13.86 10.45 -13.84
CA VAL A 406 14.63 11.29 -14.75
C VAL A 406 14.87 10.54 -16.06
N ARG A 407 15.15 9.24 -15.98
CA ARG A 407 15.31 8.40 -17.16
C ARG A 407 14.01 8.28 -17.95
N LEU A 408 12.88 8.07 -17.28
CA LEU A 408 11.57 7.98 -17.93
C LEU A 408 11.31 9.24 -18.78
N PHE A 409 11.61 10.41 -18.24
CA PHE A 409 11.35 11.71 -18.86
C PHE A 409 12.52 12.31 -19.64
N ALA A 410 13.70 11.66 -19.67
CA ALA A 410 14.87 12.19 -20.37
C ALA A 410 14.57 12.33 -21.86
N LYS A 411 14.57 13.56 -22.40
CA LYS A 411 14.46 13.76 -23.84
C LYS A 411 15.59 12.97 -24.51
N GLY A 412 15.24 12.11 -25.47
CA GLY A 412 16.19 11.23 -26.15
C GLY A 412 17.42 12.03 -26.58
N SER A 413 18.60 11.52 -26.22
CA SER A 413 19.91 11.99 -26.68
C SER A 413 20.06 11.81 -28.18
#